data_AF-A0A6G2D5K8-F1
#
_entry.id   AF-A0A6G2D5K8-F1
#
_cell.length_a   1.000
_cell.length_b   1.000
_cell.length_c   1.000
_cell.angle_alpha   90.00
_cell.angle_beta   90.00
_cell.angle_gamma   90.00
#
_symmetry.space_group_name_H-M   'P 1'
#
loop_
_entity.id
_entity.type
_entity.pdbx_description
1 polymer ?
#
loop_
_entity_poly.entity_id
_entity_poly.type
_entity_poly.pdbx_seq_one_letter_code
_entity_poly.pdbx_strand_id
1 'polypeptide(L)'
;VNADKINQCHTDEKIKKIVNESGIINADGASVVLASKFLGTPVPERVAGIDLMQCLLELSNKKGYSVYFFGAKEEVLQDMLKVFKRDYPNLIVIGHRNGYFSEEDEQAIQEDIREKNPDFVFIGITSPKKEYIIQKFMDSGVNSVFM
;
A
#
# COMPACT_ATOMS: atom_id res chain seq x y z
N VAL A 1 -0.60 -8.40 6.44
CA VAL A 1 0.57 -8.61 7.34
C VAL A 1 1.18 -9.98 7.10
N ASN A 2 2.51 -10.08 7.18
CA ASN A 2 3.27 -11.32 7.05
C ASN A 2 4.09 -11.61 8.33
N ALA A 3 4.86 -12.70 8.36
CA ALA A 3 5.65 -13.06 9.54
C ALA A 3 6.67 -11.99 9.96
N ASP A 4 7.34 -11.33 9.00
CA ASP A 4 8.27 -10.23 9.28
C ASP A 4 7.55 -9.07 9.98
N LYS A 5 6.37 -8.68 9.48
CA LYS A 5 5.56 -7.63 10.10
C LYS A 5 5.12 -8.00 11.51
N ILE A 6 4.72 -9.24 11.75
CA ILE A 6 4.34 -9.73 13.09
C ILE A 6 5.52 -9.63 14.06
N ASN A 7 6.72 -10.03 13.61
CA ASN A 7 7.93 -9.92 14.43
C ASN A 7 8.27 -8.45 14.75
N GLN A 8 8.14 -7.54 13.77
CA GLN A 8 8.32 -6.10 14.00
C GLN A 8 7.33 -5.55 15.04
N CYS A 9 6.06 -5.96 15.00
CA CYS A 9 5.07 -5.56 16.00
C CYS A 9 5.41 -6.01 17.44
N HIS A 10 6.27 -7.02 17.61
CA HIS A 10 6.72 -7.45 18.94
C HIS A 10 7.81 -6.53 19.52
N THR A 11 8.61 -5.90 18.66
CA THR A 11 9.75 -5.06 19.07
C THR A 11 9.50 -3.56 18.90
N ASP A 12 8.52 -3.18 18.09
CA ASP A 12 8.20 -1.80 17.73
C ASP A 12 6.72 -1.50 18.01
N GLU A 13 6.46 -0.85 19.15
CA GLU A 13 5.11 -0.48 19.59
C GLU A 13 4.43 0.52 18.62
N LYS A 14 5.20 1.34 17.89
CA LYS A 14 4.63 2.27 16.91
C LYS A 14 4.10 1.51 15.70
N ILE A 15 4.84 0.53 15.18
CA ILE A 15 4.37 -0.34 14.10
C ILE A 15 3.19 -1.18 14.54
N LYS A 16 3.22 -1.74 15.75
CA LYS A 16 2.10 -2.49 16.31
C LYS A 16 0.82 -1.65 16.38
N LYS A 17 0.93 -0.39 16.82
CA LYS A 17 -0.20 0.53 16.84
C LYS A 17 -0.77 0.77 15.44
N ILE A 18 0.09 1.14 14.48
CA ILE A 18 -0.33 1.41 13.08
C ILE A 18 -1.01 0.18 12.46
N VAL A 19 -0.45 -1.02 12.67
CA VAL A 19 -1.04 -2.26 12.15
C VAL A 19 -2.40 -2.53 12.77
N ASN A 20 -2.56 -2.39 14.09
CA ASN A 20 -3.84 -2.64 14.76
C ASN A 20 -4.92 -1.59 14.44
N GLU A 21 -4.52 -0.38 14.06
CA GLU A 21 -5.43 0.70 13.64
C GLU A 21 -5.77 0.64 12.14
N SER A 22 -5.12 -0.26 11.38
CA SER A 22 -5.40 -0.44 9.95
C SER A 22 -6.82 -0.95 9.72
N GLY A 23 -7.55 -0.32 8.79
CA GLY A 23 -8.95 -0.68 8.51
C GLY A 23 -9.14 -2.11 8.01
N ILE A 24 -8.13 -2.67 7.31
CA ILE A 24 -8.12 -4.07 6.87
C ILE A 24 -6.73 -4.66 7.09
N ILE A 25 -6.69 -5.85 7.69
CA ILE A 25 -5.46 -6.64 7.88
C ILE A 25 -5.65 -7.98 7.17
N ASN A 26 -4.97 -8.17 6.04
CA ASN A 26 -4.99 -9.44 5.30
C ASN A 26 -3.87 -10.39 5.77
N ALA A 27 -4.07 -11.70 5.63
CA ALA A 27 -3.04 -12.71 5.89
C ALA A 27 -2.12 -12.87 4.67
N ASP A 28 -0.97 -12.20 4.70
CA ASP A 28 0.03 -12.24 3.64
C ASP A 28 1.11 -13.27 3.99
N GLY A 29 1.23 -14.32 3.17
CA GLY A 29 2.19 -15.40 3.37
C GLY A 29 1.64 -16.62 4.11
N ALA A 30 2.21 -17.79 3.77
CA ALA A 30 1.76 -19.08 4.30
C ALA A 30 2.01 -19.24 5.81
N SER A 31 3.04 -18.58 6.35
CA SER A 31 3.39 -18.62 7.77
C SER A 31 2.27 -18.09 8.67
N VAL A 32 1.60 -17.00 8.27
CA VAL A 32 0.47 -16.43 9.01
C VAL A 32 -0.72 -17.37 9.01
N VAL A 33 -1.02 -17.98 7.85
CA VAL A 33 -2.10 -18.98 7.75
C VAL A 33 -1.81 -20.21 8.61
N LEU A 34 -0.58 -20.72 8.60
CA LEU A 34 -0.17 -21.84 9.45
C LEU A 34 -0.27 -21.50 10.94
N ALA A 35 0.22 -20.32 11.35
CA ALA A 35 0.13 -19.86 12.73
C ALA A 35 -1.33 -19.74 13.19
N SER A 36 -2.22 -19.20 12.34
CA SER A 36 -3.65 -19.07 12.65
C SER A 36 -4.31 -20.42 12.96
N LYS A 37 -3.98 -21.46 12.18
CA LYS A 37 -4.47 -22.84 12.38
C LYS A 37 -3.93 -23.43 13.67
N PHE A 38 -2.64 -23.23 13.94
CA PHE A 38 -1.99 -23.71 15.16
C PHE A 38 -2.60 -23.08 16.43
N LEU A 39 -2.94 -21.80 16.37
CA LEU A 39 -3.56 -21.06 17.48
C LEU A 39 -5.06 -21.34 17.67
N GLY A 40 -5.67 -22.20 16.84
CA GLY A 40 -7.10 -22.52 16.92
C GLY A 40 -8.03 -21.44 16.34
N THR A 41 -7.50 -20.45 15.64
CA THR A 41 -8.25 -19.34 15.02
C THR A 41 -7.89 -19.27 13.53
N PRO A 42 -8.34 -20.25 12.71
CA PRO A 42 -7.92 -20.34 11.32
C PRO A 42 -8.44 -19.15 10.49
N VAL A 43 -7.53 -18.49 9.77
CA VAL A 43 -7.94 -17.55 8.71
C VAL A 43 -8.41 -18.32 7.46
N PRO A 44 -9.34 -17.78 6.66
CA PRO A 44 -9.91 -18.50 5.52
C PRO A 44 -8.88 -18.91 4.47
N GLU A 45 -8.02 -17.96 4.07
CA GLU A 45 -7.04 -18.18 3.02
C GLU A 45 -5.84 -17.22 3.12
N ARG A 46 -4.81 -17.50 2.31
CA ARG A 46 -3.69 -16.59 2.08
C ARG A 46 -4.08 -15.57 1.04
N VAL A 47 -3.89 -14.29 1.34
CA VAL A 47 -4.09 -13.19 0.39
C VAL A 47 -2.76 -12.49 0.19
N ALA A 48 -2.09 -12.75 -0.93
CA ALA A 48 -0.82 -12.08 -1.24
C ALA A 48 -1.08 -10.61 -1.59
N GLY A 49 -0.18 -9.71 -1.18
CA GLY A 49 -0.33 -8.28 -1.47
C GLY A 49 -0.44 -7.98 -2.96
N ILE A 50 0.31 -8.69 -3.81
CA ILE A 50 0.27 -8.48 -5.26
C ILE A 50 -1.09 -8.87 -5.88
N ASP A 51 -1.70 -9.96 -5.42
CA ASP A 51 -2.99 -10.43 -5.91
C ASP A 51 -4.09 -9.41 -5.56
N LEU A 52 -4.07 -8.91 -4.33
CA LEU A 52 -4.99 -7.87 -3.89
C LEU A 52 -4.81 -6.57 -4.70
N MET A 53 -3.56 -6.18 -5.00
CA MET A 53 -3.28 -4.99 -5.80
C MET A 53 -3.85 -5.13 -7.21
N GLN A 54 -3.66 -6.28 -7.85
CA GLN A 54 -4.21 -6.55 -9.18
C GLN A 54 -5.75 -6.53 -9.18
N CYS A 55 -6.39 -7.14 -8.20
CA CYS A 55 -7.84 -7.09 -8.05
C CYS A 55 -8.37 -5.65 -7.87
N LEU A 56 -7.65 -4.80 -7.10
CA LEU A 56 -8.01 -3.39 -6.93
C LEU A 56 -7.79 -2.60 -8.23
N LEU A 57 -6.72 -2.83 -8.97
CA LEU A 57 -6.49 -2.19 -10.27
C LEU A 57 -7.57 -2.57 -11.29
N GLU A 58 -7.96 -3.85 -11.34
CA GLU A 58 -9.05 -4.31 -12.18
C GLU A 58 -10.39 -3.66 -11.77
N LEU A 59 -10.65 -3.56 -10.47
CA LEU A 59 -11.83 -2.87 -9.93
C LEU A 59 -11.83 -1.38 -10.32
N SER A 60 -10.71 -0.69 -10.15
CA SER A 60 -10.52 0.71 -10.51
C SER A 60 -10.73 0.95 -12.01
N ASN A 61 -10.18 0.07 -12.86
CA ASN A 61 -10.40 0.11 -14.29
C ASN A 61 -11.88 -0.08 -14.69
N LYS A 62 -12.64 -0.91 -13.95
CA LYS A 62 -14.06 -1.16 -14.21
C LYS A 62 -14.97 -0.06 -13.66
N LYS A 63 -14.65 0.50 -12.49
CA LYS A 63 -15.51 1.42 -11.74
C LYS A 63 -15.09 2.89 -11.84
N GLY A 64 -13.93 3.18 -12.42
CA GLY A 64 -13.39 4.53 -12.55
C GLY A 64 -12.82 5.09 -11.26
N TYR A 65 -12.34 4.24 -10.34
CA TYR A 65 -11.59 4.73 -9.18
C TYR A 65 -10.22 5.24 -9.61
N SER A 66 -9.84 6.37 -9.07
CA SER A 66 -8.57 7.02 -9.31
C SER A 66 -7.44 6.39 -8.49
N VAL A 67 -6.25 6.29 -9.09
CA VAL A 67 -5.09 5.66 -8.46
C VAL A 67 -3.86 6.56 -8.52
N TYR A 68 -3.04 6.44 -7.47
CA TYR A 68 -1.72 7.07 -7.37
C TYR A 68 -0.67 6.00 -7.05
N PHE A 69 0.49 6.07 -7.68
CA PHE A 69 1.60 5.14 -7.43
C PHE A 69 2.79 5.84 -6.77
N PHE A 70 3.18 5.41 -5.58
CA PHE A 70 4.30 6.02 -4.84
C PHE A 70 5.33 4.99 -4.41
N GLY A 71 6.51 4.97 -5.03
CA GLY A 71 7.56 4.02 -4.66
C GLY A 71 8.45 3.60 -5.81
N ALA A 72 9.29 2.58 -5.56
CA ALA A 72 10.25 2.03 -6.51
C ALA A 72 11.24 3.07 -7.09
N LYS A 73 12.07 2.64 -8.04
CA LYS A 73 12.91 3.54 -8.86
C LYS A 73 12.06 4.15 -9.98
N GLU A 74 12.45 5.32 -10.47
CA GLU A 74 11.76 6.02 -11.56
C GLU A 74 11.60 5.11 -12.80
N GLU A 75 12.66 4.46 -13.24
CA GLU A 75 12.64 3.54 -14.39
C GLU A 75 11.62 2.39 -14.23
N VAL A 76 11.56 1.79 -13.03
CA VAL A 76 10.63 0.70 -12.72
C VAL A 76 9.18 1.20 -12.69
N LEU A 77 8.96 2.38 -12.09
CA LEU A 77 7.66 3.01 -12.03
C LEU A 77 7.14 3.34 -13.44
N GLN A 78 7.98 3.91 -14.29
CA GLN A 78 7.62 4.24 -15.67
C GLN A 78 7.29 3.00 -16.49
N ASP A 79 8.06 1.91 -16.34
CA ASP A 79 7.80 0.66 -17.06
C ASP A 79 6.51 -0.02 -16.56
N MET A 80 6.25 0.00 -15.25
CA MET A 80 4.99 -0.46 -14.68
C MET A 80 3.80 0.33 -15.22
N LEU A 81 3.89 1.66 -15.31
CA LEU A 81 2.83 2.51 -15.85
C LEU A 81 2.52 2.20 -17.33
N LYS A 82 3.53 1.90 -18.15
CA LYS A 82 3.32 1.47 -19.54
C LYS A 82 2.55 0.15 -19.62
N VAL A 83 2.92 -0.81 -18.76
CA VAL A 83 2.24 -2.12 -18.67
C VAL A 83 0.80 -1.93 -18.22
N PHE A 84 0.56 -1.17 -17.16
CA PHE A 84 -0.78 -0.94 -16.64
C PHE A 84 -1.66 -0.15 -17.61
N LYS A 85 -1.12 0.78 -18.37
CA LYS A 85 -1.87 1.47 -19.42
C LYS A 85 -2.35 0.51 -20.53
N ARG A 86 -1.57 -0.54 -20.83
CA ARG A 86 -1.94 -1.58 -21.79
C ARG A 86 -2.97 -2.55 -21.19
N ASP A 87 -2.74 -2.99 -19.96
CA ASP A 87 -3.52 -4.06 -19.33
C ASP A 87 -4.84 -3.53 -18.73
N TYR A 88 -4.88 -2.25 -18.34
CA TYR A 88 -6.01 -1.55 -17.73
C TYR A 88 -6.28 -0.23 -18.47
N PRO A 89 -6.84 -0.26 -19.68
CA PRO A 89 -6.97 0.92 -20.55
C PRO A 89 -7.86 2.05 -20.01
N ASN A 90 -8.74 1.74 -19.05
CA ASN A 90 -9.64 2.71 -18.40
C ASN A 90 -9.16 3.13 -17.01
N LEU A 91 -7.97 2.68 -16.58
CA LEU A 91 -7.42 3.04 -15.28
C LEU A 91 -7.09 4.53 -15.22
N ILE A 92 -7.66 5.23 -14.23
CA ILE A 92 -7.45 6.66 -14.03
C ILE A 92 -6.25 6.87 -13.11
N VAL A 93 -5.06 6.96 -13.69
CA VAL A 93 -3.84 7.30 -12.96
C VAL A 93 -3.73 8.82 -12.83
N ILE A 94 -3.94 9.35 -11.64
CA ILE A 94 -3.93 10.82 -11.41
C ILE A 94 -2.60 11.34 -10.90
N GLY A 95 -1.67 10.46 -10.56
CA GLY A 95 -0.31 10.83 -10.19
C GLY A 95 0.60 9.63 -9.95
N HIS A 96 1.90 9.90 -9.94
CA HIS A 96 2.91 8.93 -9.56
C HIS A 96 4.16 9.65 -9.04
N ARG A 97 4.90 9.00 -8.16
CA ARG A 97 6.18 9.49 -7.63
C ARG A 97 7.10 8.32 -7.28
N ASN A 98 8.38 8.39 -7.64
CA ASN A 98 9.32 7.36 -7.22
C ASN A 98 9.60 7.39 -5.71
N GLY A 99 10.09 6.28 -5.15
CA GLY A 99 10.33 6.10 -3.72
C GLY A 99 11.63 6.70 -3.17
N TYR A 100 12.37 7.45 -4.00
CA TYR A 100 13.61 8.13 -3.59
C TYR A 100 13.33 9.63 -3.44
N PHE A 101 13.41 10.10 -2.20
CA PHE A 101 13.02 11.45 -1.80
C PHE A 101 13.73 11.86 -0.51
N SER A 102 13.99 13.15 -0.35
CA SER A 102 14.47 13.78 0.89
C SER A 102 13.33 14.08 1.87
N GLU A 103 13.64 14.62 3.04
CA GLU A 103 12.59 15.04 3.99
C GLU A 103 11.78 16.23 3.45
N GLU A 104 12.43 17.15 2.72
CA GLU A 104 11.77 18.28 2.05
C GLU A 104 10.83 17.80 0.95
N ASP A 105 11.25 16.81 0.16
CA ASP A 105 10.42 16.19 -0.86
C ASP A 105 9.16 15.53 -0.25
N GLU A 106 9.26 14.95 0.95
CA GLU A 106 8.15 14.23 1.58
C GLU A 106 6.92 15.12 1.79
N GLN A 107 7.13 16.39 2.17
CA GLN A 107 6.03 17.35 2.31
C GLN A 107 5.38 17.65 0.95
N ALA A 108 6.18 17.90 -0.08
CA ALA A 108 5.65 18.14 -1.42
C ALA A 108 4.89 16.92 -1.97
N ILE A 109 5.35 15.71 -1.67
CA ILE A 109 4.66 14.46 -2.07
C ILE A 109 3.33 14.31 -1.34
N GLN A 110 3.30 14.61 -0.04
CA GLN A 110 2.08 14.60 0.74
C GLN A 110 1.05 15.59 0.18
N GLU A 111 1.48 16.81 -0.13
CA GLU A 111 0.63 17.85 -0.71
C GLU A 111 0.12 17.45 -2.09
N ASP A 112 0.99 16.93 -2.96
CA ASP A 112 0.61 16.45 -4.30
C ASP A 112 -0.47 15.37 -4.23
N ILE A 113 -0.33 14.39 -3.32
CA ILE A 113 -1.33 13.34 -3.12
C ILE A 113 -2.62 13.93 -2.53
N ARG A 114 -2.53 14.86 -1.58
CA ARG A 114 -3.71 15.52 -0.97
C ARG A 114 -4.50 16.30 -2.01
N GLU A 115 -3.83 17.08 -2.84
CA GLU A 115 -4.45 17.92 -3.88
C GLU A 115 -5.10 17.09 -4.97
N LYS A 116 -4.43 16.00 -5.40
CA LYS A 116 -4.98 15.07 -6.38
C LYS A 116 -6.13 14.24 -5.82
N ASN A 117 -6.14 14.00 -4.51
CA ASN A 117 -7.17 13.26 -3.78
C ASN A 117 -7.54 11.91 -4.44
N PRO A 118 -6.57 10.98 -4.61
CA PRO A 118 -6.83 9.68 -5.22
C PRO A 118 -7.70 8.80 -4.33
N ASP A 119 -8.47 7.90 -4.93
CA ASP A 119 -9.21 6.87 -4.18
C ASP A 119 -8.24 5.84 -3.58
N PHE A 120 -7.22 5.42 -4.35
CA PHE A 120 -6.19 4.47 -3.94
C PHE A 120 -4.77 5.03 -4.10
N VAL A 121 -3.93 4.82 -3.09
CA VAL A 121 -2.49 5.07 -3.16
C VAL A 121 -1.74 3.76 -2.94
N PHE A 122 -1.07 3.28 -3.99
CA PHE A 122 -0.24 2.07 -3.91
C PHE A 122 1.20 2.45 -3.58
N ILE A 123 1.72 1.97 -2.44
CA ILE A 123 3.03 2.35 -1.92
C ILE A 123 4.05 1.23 -2.04
N GLY A 124 5.02 1.43 -2.95
CA GLY A 124 6.15 0.55 -3.20
C GLY A 124 7.42 0.96 -2.43
N ILE A 125 7.30 1.20 -1.12
CA ILE A 125 8.42 1.55 -0.22
C ILE A 125 8.62 0.42 0.80
N THR A 126 9.87 0.18 1.20
CA THR A 126 10.20 -0.85 2.20
C THR A 126 9.67 -0.48 3.59
N SER A 127 9.12 -1.45 4.29
CA SER A 127 8.86 -1.34 5.74
C SER A 127 10.16 -1.16 6.53
N PRO A 128 10.12 -0.52 7.72
CA PRO A 128 8.96 0.10 8.37
C PRO A 128 8.64 1.52 7.87
N LYS A 129 9.48 2.09 7.00
CA LYS A 129 9.33 3.47 6.49
C LYS A 129 7.95 3.69 5.86
N LYS A 130 7.46 2.69 5.12
CA LYS A 130 6.12 2.70 4.52
C LYS A 130 5.01 3.01 5.52
N GLU A 131 4.93 2.26 6.62
CA GLU A 131 3.88 2.40 7.63
C GLU A 131 3.90 3.79 8.29
N TYR A 132 5.09 4.33 8.56
CA TYR A 132 5.24 5.65 9.15
C TYR A 132 4.79 6.78 8.23
N ILE A 133 5.09 6.67 6.94
CA ILE A 133 4.67 7.66 5.95
C ILE A 133 3.16 7.63 5.77
N ILE A 134 2.56 6.45 5.65
CA ILE A 134 1.10 6.30 5.57
C ILE A 134 0.44 6.99 6.75
N GLN A 135 0.88 6.68 7.97
CA GLN A 135 0.31 7.31 9.17
C GLN A 135 0.44 8.83 9.12
N LYS A 136 1.62 9.36 8.77
CA LYS A 136 1.84 10.81 8.66
C LYS A 136 0.96 11.46 7.58
N PHE A 137 0.73 10.78 6.47
CA PHE A 137 -0.15 11.28 5.40
C PHE A 137 -1.61 11.30 5.85
N MET A 138 -2.07 10.24 6.51
CA MET A 138 -3.41 10.17 7.10
C MET A 138 -3.62 11.25 8.16
N ASP A 139 -2.68 11.42 9.09
CA ASP A 139 -2.72 12.45 10.14
C ASP A 139 -2.76 13.88 9.56
N SER A 140 -2.25 14.06 8.34
CA SER A 140 -2.26 15.32 7.61
C SER A 140 -3.55 15.56 6.79
N GLY A 141 -4.52 14.64 6.87
CA GLY A 141 -5.80 14.75 6.18
C GLY A 141 -5.83 14.19 4.77
N VAL A 142 -4.84 13.39 4.35
CA VAL A 142 -4.94 12.64 3.09
C VAL A 142 -5.97 11.53 3.26
N ASN A 143 -7.10 11.64 2.54
CA ASN A 143 -8.22 10.71 2.63
C ASN A 143 -8.23 9.75 1.43
N SER A 144 -7.35 8.76 1.47
CA SER A 144 -7.21 7.73 0.43
C SER A 144 -7.10 6.35 1.07
N VAL A 145 -7.42 5.30 0.31
CA VAL A 145 -7.10 3.93 0.70
C VAL A 145 -5.63 3.67 0.37
N PHE A 146 -4.82 3.45 1.40
CA PHE A 146 -3.39 3.11 1.24
C PHE A 146 -3.18 1.60 1.19
N MET A 147 -2.29 1.17 0.30
CA MET A 147 -1.89 -0.23 0.14
C MET A 147 -0.37 -0.39 0.05
#